data_AF-A0A4P9XMH4-F1
#
_entry.id   AF-A0A4P9XMH4-F1
#
_cell.length_a   1.000
_cell.length_b   1.000
_cell.length_c   1.000
_cell.angle_alpha   90.00
_cell.angle_beta   90.00
_cell.angle_gamma   90.00
#
_symmetry.space_group_name_H-M   'P 1'
#
loop_
_entity.id
_entity.type
_entity.pdbx_description
1 polymer ?
#
loop_
_entity_poly.entity_id
_entity_poly.type
_entity_poly.pdbx_seq_one_letter_code
_entity_poly.pdbx_strand_id
1 'polypeptide(L)'
;MSILTDAGERRKADVSNVTEEDLRAHAQDIEEELFLHLSVRDGRSGTRRCGTEYKSKFRSLMFNLNDKKNDSLRFRVLAGQVTPRVLVRMSNEDMANEELRTIAEDVRKRSIRDSVIADV
;
A
#
# COMPACT_ATOMS: atom_id res chain seq x y z
N MET A 1 26.92 -18.70 0.07
CA MET A 1 27.19 -17.27 0.33
C MET A 1 26.03 -16.47 -0.26
N SER A 2 25.41 -15.63 0.57
CA SER A 2 24.43 -14.56 0.26
C SER A 2 23.08 -14.98 -0.36
N ILE A 3 22.02 -15.24 0.42
CA ILE A 3 21.00 -14.30 0.96
C ILE A 3 20.68 -13.12 0.02
N LEU A 4 19.37 -12.86 -0.18
CA LEU A 4 18.68 -11.99 -1.15
C LEU A 4 18.04 -12.85 -2.26
N THR A 5 16.80 -13.37 -2.13
CA THR A 5 15.59 -12.67 -2.63
C THR A 5 14.32 -13.39 -2.12
N ASP A 6 14.13 -13.53 -0.81
CA ASP A 6 12.93 -14.19 -0.21
C ASP A 6 12.04 -13.23 0.62
N ALA A 7 12.32 -11.92 0.59
CA ALA A 7 11.59 -10.95 1.40
C ALA A 7 10.19 -10.59 0.85
N GLY A 8 9.83 -11.05 -0.35
CA GLY A 8 8.57 -10.69 -1.03
C GLY A 8 7.40 -11.66 -0.80
N GLU A 9 7.65 -12.88 -0.32
CA GLU A 9 6.64 -13.95 -0.25
C GLU A 9 5.93 -14.02 1.12
N ARG A 10 6.26 -13.12 2.05
CA ARG A 10 5.71 -13.16 3.41
C ARG A 10 4.30 -12.57 3.46
N ARG A 11 3.34 -13.51 3.48
CA ARG A 11 1.98 -13.40 4.02
C ARG A 11 0.99 -12.62 3.15
N LYS A 12 0.27 -13.36 2.30
CA LYS A 12 -1.14 -13.05 2.06
C LYS A 12 -1.87 -13.25 3.39
N ALA A 13 -2.03 -12.18 4.17
CA ALA A 13 -2.77 -12.25 5.41
C ALA A 13 -4.23 -12.59 5.08
N ASP A 14 -4.74 -13.69 5.65
CA ASP A 14 -6.17 -13.89 5.80
C ASP A 14 -6.68 -12.79 6.74
N VAL A 15 -7.28 -11.75 6.16
CA VAL A 15 -7.65 -10.51 6.87
C VAL A 15 -8.62 -10.79 8.04
N SER A 16 -9.23 -11.98 8.06
CA SER A 16 -10.13 -12.43 9.12
C SER A 16 -9.46 -12.64 10.49
N ASN A 17 -8.12 -12.72 10.56
CA ASN A 17 -7.38 -13.00 11.82
C ASN A 17 -6.27 -11.98 12.14
N VAL A 18 -6.40 -10.75 11.62
CA VAL A 18 -5.42 -9.67 11.84
C VAL A 18 -5.39 -9.27 13.32
N THR A 19 -4.21 -9.35 13.94
CA THR A 19 -4.01 -8.94 15.33
C THR A 19 -3.66 -7.45 15.43
N GLU A 20 -3.82 -6.86 16.62
CA GLU A 20 -3.36 -5.48 16.88
C GLU A 20 -1.84 -5.32 16.67
N GLU A 21 -1.08 -6.38 16.93
CA GLU A 21 0.37 -6.42 16.69
C GLU A 21 0.69 -6.31 15.18
N ASP A 22 -0.05 -7.02 14.33
CA ASP A 22 0.11 -6.93 12.87
C ASP A 22 -0.24 -5.55 12.34
N LEU A 23 -1.30 -4.92 12.87
CA LEU A 23 -1.68 -3.54 12.53
C LEU A 23 -0.56 -2.56 12.89
N ARG A 24 0.01 -2.73 14.09
CA ARG A 24 1.11 -1.88 14.56
C ARG A 24 2.36 -2.06 13.70
N ALA A 25 2.70 -3.30 13.34
CA ALA A 25 3.81 -3.58 12.45
C ALA A 25 3.61 -2.93 11.07
N HIS A 26 2.42 -3.06 10.47
CA HIS A 26 2.11 -2.40 9.20
C HIS A 26 2.20 -0.87 9.30
N ALA A 27 1.71 -0.28 10.40
CA ALA A 27 1.82 1.16 10.61
C ALA A 27 3.28 1.63 10.70
N GLN A 28 4.13 0.84 11.36
CA GLN A 28 5.57 1.12 11.44
C GLN A 28 6.23 1.01 10.07
N ASP A 29 5.93 -0.03 9.28
CA ASP A 29 6.50 -0.21 7.94
C ASP A 29 6.12 0.96 7.00
N ILE A 30 4.88 1.46 7.11
CA ILE A 30 4.42 2.63 6.34
C ILE A 30 5.18 3.90 6.75
N GLU A 31 5.37 4.11 8.06
CA GLU A 31 6.10 5.27 8.57
C GLU A 31 7.57 5.24 8.18
N GLU A 32 8.22 4.07 8.30
CA GLU A 32 9.62 3.90 7.92
C GLU A 32 9.82 4.19 6.43
N GLU A 33 8.98 3.63 5.56
CA GLU A 33 9.08 3.86 4.12
C GLU A 33 8.78 5.33 3.76
N LEU A 34 7.83 5.96 4.44
CA LEU A 34 7.55 7.39 4.28
C LEU A 34 8.78 8.22 4.66
N PHE A 35 9.44 7.88 5.77
CA PHE A 35 10.63 8.55 6.25
C PHE A 35 11.79 8.35 5.28
N LEU A 36 12.05 7.13 4.83
CA LEU A 36 13.12 6.84 3.88
C LEU A 36 12.90 7.53 2.53
N HIS A 37 11.65 7.65 2.07
CA HIS A 37 11.34 8.24 0.78
C HIS A 37 11.38 9.78 0.78
N LEU A 38 10.88 10.42 1.83
CA LEU A 38 10.65 11.87 1.86
C LEU A 38 11.55 12.65 2.82
N SER A 39 12.35 11.96 3.64
CA SER A 39 13.35 12.66 4.45
C SER A 39 14.49 13.17 3.57
N VAL A 40 14.96 14.38 3.89
CA VAL A 40 16.09 15.00 3.22
C VAL A 40 17.32 14.83 4.11
N ARG A 41 18.42 14.33 3.55
CA ARG A 41 19.71 14.31 4.25
C ARG A 41 20.27 15.73 4.33
N ASP A 42 20.54 16.19 5.54
CA ASP A 42 21.29 17.41 5.77
C ASP A 42 22.76 17.16 5.38
N GLY A 43 23.23 17.85 4.34
CA GLY A 43 24.62 17.74 3.86
C GLY A 43 25.67 18.19 4.87
N ARG A 44 25.29 18.94 5.91
CA ARG A 44 26.22 19.41 6.95
C ARG A 44 26.30 18.48 8.16
N SER A 45 25.16 17.92 8.57
CA SER A 45 25.05 17.08 9.78
C SER A 45 25.03 15.58 9.48
N GLY A 46 24.79 15.17 8.23
CA GLY A 46 24.55 13.77 7.85
C GLY A 46 23.19 13.21 8.32
N THR A 47 22.49 13.95 9.18
CA THR A 47 21.18 13.60 9.74
C THR A 47 20.07 13.76 8.71
N ARG A 48 19.08 12.86 8.72
CA ARG A 48 17.85 12.98 7.92
C ARG A 48 16.83 13.89 8.63
N ARG A 49 16.22 14.81 7.89
CA ARG A 49 15.16 15.70 8.39
C ARG A 49 13.87 15.53 7.61
N CYS A 50 12.75 15.58 8.31
CA CYS A 50 11.42 15.56 7.71
C CYS A 50 10.97 16.98 7.34
N GLY A 51 10.81 17.22 6.04
CA GLY A 51 10.34 18.50 5.51
C GLY A 51 8.82 18.60 5.39
N THR A 52 8.37 19.62 4.66
CA THR A 52 6.96 19.84 4.30
C THR A 52 6.36 18.67 3.53
N GLU A 53 7.10 18.07 2.59
CA GLU A 53 6.63 16.93 1.78
C GLU A 53 6.26 15.73 2.65
N TYR A 54 7.11 15.35 3.60
CA TYR A 54 6.82 14.29 4.57
C TYR A 54 5.51 14.55 5.31
N LYS A 55 5.35 15.77 5.85
CA LYS A 55 4.18 16.18 6.62
C LYS A 55 2.90 16.26 5.76
N SER A 56 3.03 16.66 4.50
CA SER A 56 1.91 16.71 3.55
C SER A 56 1.44 15.30 3.22
N LYS A 57 2.37 14.42 2.85
CA LYS A 57 2.07 13.03 2.51
C LYS A 57 1.47 12.26 3.69
N PHE A 58 2.00 12.45 4.90
CA PHE A 58 1.43 11.84 6.11
C PHE A 58 -0.06 12.19 6.29
N ARG A 59 -0.43 13.47 6.09
CA ARG A 59 -1.83 13.91 6.19
C ARG A 59 -2.71 13.29 5.11
N SER A 60 -2.21 13.24 3.87
CA SER A 60 -2.89 12.57 2.77
C SER A 60 -3.17 11.09 3.06
N LEU A 61 -2.17 10.36 3.55
CA LEU A 61 -2.33 8.94 3.91
C LEU A 61 -3.35 8.77 5.03
N MET A 62 -3.25 9.58 6.09
CA MET A 62 -4.21 9.55 7.21
C MET A 62 -5.64 9.84 6.75
N PHE A 63 -5.83 10.81 5.86
CA PHE A 63 -7.15 11.14 5.33
C PHE A 63 -7.74 10.00 4.50
N ASN A 64 -6.95 9.43 3.59
CA ASN A 64 -7.43 8.36 2.70
C ASN A 64 -7.65 7.02 3.41
N LEU A 65 -6.77 6.65 4.36
CA LEU A 65 -6.91 5.40 5.11
C LEU A 65 -8.06 5.47 6.13
N ASN A 66 -8.28 6.62 6.77
CA ASN A 66 -9.38 6.78 7.73
C ASN A 66 -10.75 7.04 7.08
N ASP A 67 -10.82 7.24 5.76
CA ASP A 67 -12.09 7.41 5.07
C ASP A 67 -12.89 6.09 5.09
N LYS A 68 -14.09 6.12 5.69
CA LYS A 68 -15.03 4.99 5.74
C LYS A 68 -15.60 4.59 4.37
N LYS A 69 -15.34 5.39 3.33
CA LYS A 69 -15.68 5.04 1.95
C LYS A 69 -14.53 4.31 1.25
N ASN A 70 -13.33 4.31 1.83
CA ASN A 70 -12.13 3.71 1.23
C ASN A 70 -11.69 2.43 1.98
N ASP A 71 -12.68 1.61 2.33
CA ASP A 71 -12.50 0.36 3.06
C ASP A 71 -11.69 -0.65 2.24
N SER A 72 -11.84 -0.60 0.92
CA SER A 72 -11.10 -1.40 -0.04
C SER A 72 -9.60 -1.10 -0.03
N LEU A 73 -9.17 0.17 0.08
CA LEU A 73 -7.75 0.50 0.24
C LEU A 73 -7.19 -0.07 1.54
N ARG A 74 -7.90 0.08 2.67
CA ARG A 74 -7.45 -0.48 3.96
C ARG A 74 -7.27 -1.99 3.89
N PHE A 75 -8.26 -2.70 3.35
CA PHE A 75 -8.18 -4.15 3.20
C PHE A 75 -6.96 -4.56 2.38
N ARG A 76 -6.68 -3.88 1.27
CA ARG A 76 -5.56 -4.21 0.38
C ARG A 76 -4.20 -3.92 1.00
N VAL A 77 -4.09 -2.86 1.80
CA VAL A 77 -2.90 -2.58 2.59
C VAL A 77 -2.67 -3.70 3.60
N LEU A 78 -3.69 -4.10 4.36
CA LEU A 78 -3.60 -5.18 5.35
C LEU A 78 -3.36 -6.56 4.73
N ALA A 79 -3.92 -6.81 3.55
CA ALA A 79 -3.71 -8.04 2.78
C ALA A 79 -2.34 -8.06 2.06
N GLY A 80 -1.53 -7.00 2.19
CA GLY A 80 -0.23 -6.86 1.53
C GLY A 80 -0.29 -6.68 0.01
N GLN A 81 -1.48 -6.44 -0.57
CA GLN A 81 -1.65 -6.19 -2.00
C GLN A 81 -1.11 -4.82 -2.41
N VAL A 82 -1.22 -3.84 -1.50
CA VAL A 82 -0.56 -2.53 -1.63
C VAL A 82 0.53 -2.46 -0.58
N THR A 83 1.79 -2.54 -1.03
CA THR A 83 2.93 -2.45 -0.13
C THR A 83 3.14 -1.02 0.36
N PRO A 84 3.78 -0.81 1.53
CA PRO A 84 4.15 0.51 2.03
C PRO A 84 4.86 1.39 0.99
N ARG A 85 5.77 0.79 0.21
CA ARG A 85 6.53 1.46 -0.85
C ARG A 85 5.67 1.98 -1.99
N VAL A 86 4.66 1.20 -2.38
CA VAL A 86 3.70 1.62 -3.40
C VAL A 86 2.80 2.70 -2.83
N LEU A 87 2.25 2.48 -1.63
CA LEU A 87 1.32 3.38 -0.95
C LEU A 87 1.88 4.81 -0.82
N VAL A 88 3.14 4.94 -0.37
CA VAL A 88 3.80 6.24 -0.19
C VAL A 88 3.96 7.00 -1.52
N ARG A 89 3.97 6.31 -2.66
CA ARG A 89 4.15 6.91 -3.99
C ARG A 89 2.83 7.20 -4.73
N MET A 90 1.72 6.59 -4.32
CA MET A 90 0.40 6.81 -4.95
C MET A 90 -0.05 8.26 -4.83
N SER A 91 -0.69 8.83 -5.86
CA SER A 91 -1.33 10.15 -5.74
C SER A 91 -2.61 10.07 -4.88
N ASN A 92 -3.14 11.23 -4.49
CA ASN A 92 -4.44 11.28 -3.80
C ASN A 92 -5.57 10.77 -4.71
N GLU A 93 -5.54 11.10 -6.00
CA GLU A 93 -6.52 10.57 -6.95
C GLU A 93 -6.40 9.06 -7.09
N ASP A 94 -5.17 8.51 -7.18
CA ASP A 94 -4.96 7.06 -7.28
C ASP A 94 -5.50 6.34 -6.04
N MET A 95 -5.24 6.86 -4.83
CA MET A 95 -5.74 6.25 -3.59
C MET A 95 -7.28 6.21 -3.52
N ALA A 96 -7.96 7.18 -4.13
CA ALA A 96 -9.42 7.27 -4.15
C ALA A 96 -10.06 6.52 -5.35
N ASN A 97 -9.39 6.49 -6.51
CA ASN A 97 -9.92 5.92 -7.76
C ASN A 97 -9.61 4.42 -7.92
N GLU A 98 -8.75 3.86 -7.07
CA GLU A 98 -8.32 2.46 -7.21
C GLU A 98 -9.44 1.43 -6.99
N GLU A 99 -10.50 1.79 -6.27
CA GLU A 99 -11.69 0.95 -6.15
C GLU A 99 -12.35 0.74 -7.53
N LEU A 100 -12.44 1.80 -8.34
CA LEU A 100 -12.92 1.74 -9.72
C LEU A 100 -11.96 0.96 -10.64
N ARG A 101 -10.64 1.09 -10.45
CA ARG A 101 -9.66 0.27 -11.18
C ARG A 101 -9.77 -1.21 -10.83
N THR A 102 -10.00 -1.54 -9.57
CA THR A 102 -10.18 -2.93 -9.12
C THR A 102 -11.45 -3.53 -9.70
N ILE A 103 -12.56 -2.78 -9.74
CA ILE A 103 -13.80 -3.20 -10.40
C ILE A 103 -13.57 -3.42 -11.90
N ALA A 104 -12.89 -2.50 -12.59
CA ALA A 104 -12.60 -2.63 -14.01
C ALA A 104 -11.71 -3.85 -14.31
N GLU A 105 -10.70 -4.12 -13.47
CA GLU A 105 -9.85 -5.30 -13.59
C GLU A 105 -10.60 -6.61 -13.30
N ASP A 106 -11.50 -6.62 -12.31
CA ASP A 106 -12.31 -7.80 -12.00
C ASP A 106 -13.32 -8.09 -13.12
N VAL A 107 -13.97 -7.06 -13.67
CA VAL A 107 -14.82 -7.19 -14.87
C VAL A 107 -14.01 -7.78 -16.03
N ARG A 108 -12.79 -7.29 -16.28
CA ARG A 108 -11.93 -7.83 -17.33
C ARG A 108 -11.52 -9.29 -17.10
N LYS A 109 -11.21 -9.67 -15.85
CA LYS A 109 -10.86 -11.05 -15.47
C LYS A 109 -12.06 -11.99 -15.62
N ARG A 110 -13.27 -11.54 -15.28
CA ARG A 110 -14.50 -12.30 -15.50
C ARG A 110 -14.78 -12.49 -16.99
N SER A 111 -14.62 -11.44 -17.81
CA SER A 111 -14.81 -11.53 -19.26
C SER A 111 -13.87 -12.55 -19.96
N ILE A 112 -12.62 -12.70 -19.49
CA ILE A 112 -11.70 -13.71 -20.03
C ILE A 112 -12.12 -15.13 -19.63
N ARG A 113 -12.68 -15.32 -18.43
CA ARG A 113 -13.12 -16.64 -17.95
C ARG A 113 -14.35 -17.12 -18.71
N ASP A 114 -15.31 -16.22 -18.93
CA ASP A 114 -16.59 -16.56 -19.55
C ASP A 114 -16.47 -16.81 -21.06
N SER A 115 -15.45 -16.25 -21.74
CA SER A 115 -15.23 -16.51 -23.16
C SER A 115 -14.61 -17.89 -23.46
N VAL A 116 -14.00 -18.56 -22.48
CA VAL A 116 -13.35 -19.89 -22.67
C VAL A 116 -14.36 -21.04 -22.55
N ILE A 117 -15.57 -20.80 -22.03
CA ILE A 117 -16.60 -21.84 -21.82
C ILE A 117 -17.65 -21.87 -22.97
N ALA A 118 -17.61 -20.91 -23.90
CA ALA A 118 -18.60 -20.83 -25.00
C ALA A 118 -18.23 -21.58 -26.29
N ASP A 119 -17.14 -22.36 -26.31
CA ASP A 119 -16.62 -23.06 -27.51
C ASP A 119 -16.58 -24.60 -27.36
N VAL A 120 -17.45 -25.21 -26.55
CA VAL A 120 -17.64 -26.68 -26.50
C VAL A 120 -19.11 -27.06 -26.57
#